data_AF-A0A2P2JZR1-F1
#
_entry.id   AF-A0A2P2JZR1-F1
#
_cell.length_a   1.000
_cell.length_b   1.000
_cell.length_c   1.000
_cell.angle_alpha   90.00
_cell.angle_beta   90.00
_cell.angle_gamma   90.00
#
_symmetry.space_group_name_H-M   'P 1'
#
loop_
_entity.id
_entity.type
_entity.pdbx_description
1 polymer ?
#
loop_
_entity_poly.entity_id
_entity_poly.type
_entity_poly.pdbx_seq_one_letter_code
_entity_poly.pdbx_strand_id
1 'polypeptide(L)'
;MGPKQCQVCNEAVSKYKCPSCLLPYCSLVCFKKHKETPCLKPAVAEEKSAAAPQLPVERPLCAEEQSEVLQQLQLQSIASSSEIRDGLKDQSLQKLILSIDSSSDPESVSHLVCNWKGGSNSC
;
A
#
# COMPACT_ATOMS: atom_id res chain seq x y z
N MET A 1 27.92 12.68 -3.63
CA MET A 1 27.28 11.82 -2.60
C MET A 1 28.36 10.91 -2.02
N GLY A 2 28.82 11.17 -0.79
CA GLY A 2 29.92 10.41 -0.18
C GLY A 2 29.54 8.96 0.17
N PRO A 3 30.53 8.08 0.43
CA PRO A 3 30.28 6.71 0.87
C PRO A 3 29.46 6.71 2.16
N LYS A 4 28.29 6.06 2.16
CA LYS A 4 27.47 5.92 3.38
C LYS A 4 28.13 4.92 4.32
N GLN A 5 28.11 5.22 5.63
CA GLN A 5 28.62 4.32 6.66
C GLN A 5 27.59 3.22 6.99
N CYS A 6 28.07 2.10 7.50
CA CYS A 6 27.24 1.02 8.02
C CYS A 6 26.44 1.51 9.22
N GLN A 7 25.12 1.49 9.15
CA GLN A 7 24.23 1.90 10.24
C GLN A 7 24.04 0.79 11.31
N VAL A 8 24.72 -0.34 11.17
CA VAL A 8 24.71 -1.43 12.17
C VAL A 8 25.89 -1.33 13.12
N CYS A 9 27.10 -1.10 12.59
CA CYS A 9 28.31 -1.00 13.41
C CYS A 9 28.91 0.41 13.45
N ASN A 10 28.56 1.30 12.52
CA ASN A 10 29.10 2.66 12.37
C ASN A 10 30.63 2.76 12.20
N GLU A 11 31.34 1.63 12.11
CA GLU A 11 32.82 1.59 12.00
C GLU A 11 33.31 1.53 10.55
N ALA A 12 32.54 0.90 9.66
CA ALA A 12 32.95 0.63 8.29
C ALA A 12 32.02 1.29 7.27
N VAL A 13 32.55 1.54 6.06
CA VAL A 13 31.75 1.98 4.92
C VAL A 13 30.73 0.90 4.54
N SER A 14 29.50 1.30 4.27
CA SER A 14 28.46 0.41 3.80
C SER A 14 28.75 -0.07 2.38
N LYS A 15 28.70 -1.38 2.19
CA LYS A 15 28.88 -2.03 0.89
C LYS A 15 27.54 -2.49 0.29
N TYR A 16 26.55 -2.72 1.15
CA TYR A 16 25.27 -3.30 0.78
C TYR A 16 24.12 -2.58 1.51
N LYS A 17 22.88 -2.86 1.11
CA LYS A 17 21.65 -2.30 1.68
C LYS A 17 20.66 -3.42 1.96
N CYS A 18 19.91 -3.30 3.06
CA CYS A 18 18.84 -4.25 3.38
C CYS A 18 17.66 -4.09 2.40
N PRO A 19 17.12 -5.14 1.78
CA PRO A 19 15.98 -5.02 0.87
C PRO A 19 14.68 -4.59 1.58
N SER A 20 14.55 -4.86 2.87
CA SER A 20 13.31 -4.63 3.63
C SER A 20 13.19 -3.22 4.25
N CYS A 21 14.29 -2.67 4.75
CA CYS A 21 14.30 -1.33 5.39
C CYS A 21 15.39 -0.39 4.83
N LEU A 22 16.06 -0.77 3.73
CA LEU A 22 17.07 0.03 3.02
C LEU A 22 18.29 0.48 3.87
N LEU A 23 18.41 -0.06 5.08
CA LEU A 23 19.49 0.26 6.02
C LEU A 23 20.84 -0.16 5.42
N PRO A 24 21.81 0.77 5.32
CA PRO A 24 23.13 0.50 4.76
C PRO A 24 24.01 -0.31 5.73
N TYR A 25 24.64 -1.39 5.25
CA TYR A 25 25.48 -2.26 6.07
C TYR A 25 26.82 -2.64 5.37
N CYS A 26 27.84 -3.00 6.14
CA CYS A 26 29.18 -3.31 5.61
C CYS A 26 29.39 -4.79 5.24
N SER A 27 28.77 -5.73 5.97
CA SER A 27 29.00 -7.17 5.78
C SER A 27 27.81 -8.04 6.21
N LEU A 28 27.84 -9.33 5.86
CA LEU A 28 26.82 -10.30 6.26
C LEU A 28 26.69 -10.44 7.78
N VAL A 29 27.75 -10.15 8.54
CA VAL A 29 27.70 -10.13 10.01
C VAL A 29 26.75 -9.02 10.48
N CYS A 30 26.84 -7.83 9.89
CA CYS A 30 25.93 -6.73 10.18
C CYS A 30 24.51 -7.01 9.68
N PHE A 31 24.35 -7.71 8.55
CA PHE A 31 23.03 -8.13 8.06
C PHE A 31 22.32 -9.07 9.04
N LYS A 32 23.02 -10.07 9.57
CA LYS A 32 22.45 -11.01 10.57
C LYS A 32 22.05 -10.27 11.84
N LYS A 33 22.94 -9.47 12.43
CA LYS A 33 22.65 -8.64 13.61
C LYS A 33 21.44 -7.73 13.39
N HIS A 34 21.35 -7.14 12.19
CA HIS A 34 20.24 -6.27 11.82
C HIS A 34 18.91 -7.03 11.68
N LYS A 35 18.92 -8.28 11.20
CA LYS A 35 17.72 -9.12 11.01
C LYS A 35 17.17 -9.69 12.32
N GLU A 36 17.97 -9.75 13.39
CA GLU A 36 17.50 -10.20 14.72
C GLU A 36 16.69 -9.13 15.44
N THR A 37 16.93 -7.84 15.15
CA THR A 37 16.08 -6.73 15.58
C THR A 37 14.97 -6.54 14.54
N PRO A 38 13.71 -6.20 14.91
CA PRO A 38 12.67 -5.96 13.91
C PRO A 38 13.12 -4.86 12.94
N CYS A 39 13.39 -5.25 11.68
CA CYS A 39 13.64 -4.35 10.55
C CYS A 39 12.31 -3.67 10.23
N LEU A 40 12.01 -2.63 10.99
CA LEU A 40 10.89 -1.75 10.73
C LEU A 40 11.25 -0.96 9.47
N LYS A 41 10.42 -1.10 8.43
CA LYS A 41 10.42 -0.22 7.27
C LYS A 41 10.33 1.21 7.83
N PRO A 42 11.32 2.10 7.62
CA PRO A 42 11.19 3.46 8.09
C PRO A 42 9.98 4.07 7.40
N ALA A 43 8.90 4.28 8.16
CA ALA A 43 7.91 5.28 7.82
C ALA A 43 8.71 6.57 7.69
N VAL A 44 8.61 7.20 6.53
CA VAL A 44 9.37 8.39 6.16
C VAL A 44 9.04 9.46 7.19
N ALA A 45 9.88 9.61 8.21
CA ALA A 45 9.74 10.66 9.21
C ALA A 45 10.21 11.95 8.53
N GLU A 46 9.23 12.70 8.08
CA GLU A 46 9.30 14.08 7.65
C GLU A 46 9.97 14.95 8.73
N GLU A 47 11.04 15.66 8.37
CA GLU A 47 11.44 16.88 9.07
C GLU A 47 11.26 18.08 8.14
N LYS A 48 10.12 18.75 8.34
CA LYS A 48 9.98 20.20 8.61
C LYS A 48 10.35 21.18 7.47
N SER A 49 9.32 21.75 6.84
CA SER A 49 8.98 23.19 7.04
C SER A 49 7.66 23.60 6.36
N ALA A 50 6.79 24.21 7.18
CA ALA A 50 5.83 25.27 6.89
C ALA A 50 4.63 25.07 5.91
N ALA A 51 3.45 25.06 6.56
CA ALA A 51 2.21 25.78 6.21
C ALA A 51 1.24 25.22 5.16
N ALA A 52 -0.04 25.18 5.60
CA ALA A 52 -1.32 25.22 4.86
C ALA A 52 -2.03 23.87 4.53
N PRO A 53 -3.39 23.84 4.54
CA PRO A 53 -4.17 22.71 5.05
C PRO A 53 -4.74 21.72 4.03
N GLN A 54 -4.85 20.46 4.48
CA GLN A 54 -5.79 19.37 4.15
C GLN A 54 -6.04 19.00 2.68
N LEU A 55 -5.63 17.78 2.29
CA LEU A 55 -6.36 16.88 1.37
C LEU A 55 -5.99 15.40 1.68
N PRO A 56 -6.83 14.42 1.28
CA PRO A 56 -6.97 13.12 1.93
C PRO A 56 -5.74 12.22 1.85
N VAL A 57 -5.58 11.41 2.89
CA VAL A 57 -4.59 10.33 3.04
C VAL A 57 -4.66 9.37 1.85
N GLU A 58 -3.76 9.55 0.89
CA GLU A 58 -3.45 8.53 -0.11
C GLU A 58 -2.67 7.43 0.60
N ARG A 59 -3.34 6.32 0.92
CA ARG A 59 -2.72 5.11 1.47
C ARG A 59 -1.65 4.64 0.47
N PRO A 60 -0.36 4.57 0.84
CA PRO A 60 0.65 4.03 -0.06
C PRO A 60 0.42 2.53 -0.27
N LEU A 61 -0.24 2.18 -1.37
CA LEU A 61 -0.35 0.80 -1.83
C LEU A 61 1.01 0.39 -2.39
N CYS A 62 1.88 -0.16 -1.53
CA CYS A 62 3.01 -0.95 -1.98
C CYS A 62 2.50 -2.34 -2.41
N ALA A 63 1.80 -2.42 -3.54
CA ALA A 63 1.56 -3.70 -4.21
C ALA A 63 2.80 -4.03 -5.05
N GLU A 64 3.48 -5.14 -4.76
CA GLU A 64 4.65 -5.61 -5.53
C GLU A 64 4.28 -6.09 -6.94
N GLU A 65 3.00 -6.07 -7.32
CA GLU A 65 2.53 -6.44 -8.64
C GLU A 65 1.67 -5.32 -9.26
N GLN A 66 2.23 -4.56 -10.20
CA GLN A 66 1.50 -3.53 -10.97
C GLN A 66 0.31 -4.08 -11.77
N SER A 67 0.13 -5.40 -11.80
CA SER A 67 -1.00 -6.07 -12.46
C SER A 67 -2.28 -6.06 -11.60
N GLU A 68 -2.18 -5.93 -10.27
CA GLU A 68 -3.34 -5.91 -9.38
C GLU A 68 -3.95 -4.51 -9.23
N VAL A 69 -3.24 -3.47 -9.67
CA VAL A 69 -3.68 -2.07 -9.63
C VAL A 69 -4.17 -1.64 -11.00
N LEU A 70 -5.43 -1.19 -11.07
CA LEU A 70 -6.00 -0.70 -12.33
C LEU A 70 -5.33 0.60 -12.79
N GLN A 71 -5.04 0.68 -14.09
CA GLN A 71 -4.56 1.90 -14.72
C GLN A 71 -5.67 2.96 -14.83
N GLN A 72 -5.28 4.24 -14.89
CA GLN A 72 -6.22 5.36 -14.99
C GLN A 72 -7.19 5.25 -16.19
N LEU A 73 -6.74 4.70 -17.31
CA LEU A 73 -7.59 4.48 -18.48
C LEU A 73 -8.70 3.45 -18.20
N GLN A 74 -8.36 2.37 -17.50
CA GLN A 74 -9.33 1.33 -17.09
C GLN A 74 -10.37 1.93 -16.14
N LEU A 75 -9.95 2.77 -15.19
CA LEU A 75 -10.85 3.48 -14.28
C LEU A 75 -11.81 4.42 -15.04
N GLN A 76 -11.32 5.12 -16.06
CA GLN A 76 -12.19 5.95 -16.91
C GLN A 76 -13.19 5.12 -17.73
N SER A 77 -12.78 3.95 -18.23
CA SER A 77 -13.69 3.02 -18.91
C SER A 77 -14.80 2.56 -17.97
N ILE A 78 -14.46 2.22 -16.72
CA ILE A 78 -15.44 1.85 -15.68
C ILE A 78 -16.40 3.01 -15.40
N ALA A 79 -15.89 4.23 -15.23
CA ALA A 79 -16.70 5.42 -14.98
C ALA A 79 -17.63 5.79 -16.16
N SER A 80 -17.26 5.42 -17.39
CA SER A 80 -18.03 5.73 -18.60
C SER A 80 -19.02 4.63 -18.99
N SER A 81 -18.88 3.41 -18.47
CA SER A 81 -19.79 2.29 -18.75
C SER A 81 -21.17 2.55 -18.14
N SER A 82 -22.20 2.50 -18.98
CA SER A 82 -23.59 2.62 -18.52
C SER A 82 -24.02 1.44 -17.66
N GLU A 83 -23.59 0.21 -17.99
CA GLU A 83 -24.00 -1.00 -17.26
C GLU A 83 -23.49 -0.99 -15.82
N ILE A 84 -22.22 -0.59 -15.63
CA ILE A 84 -21.63 -0.47 -14.29
C ILE A 84 -22.33 0.63 -13.51
N ARG A 85 -22.58 1.79 -14.13
CA ARG A 85 -23.29 2.90 -13.49
C ARG A 85 -24.73 2.56 -13.12
N ASP A 86 -25.43 1.78 -13.94
CA ASP A 86 -26.78 1.30 -13.62
C ASP A 86 -26.76 0.30 -12.46
N GLY A 87 -25.80 -0.64 -12.44
CA GLY A 87 -25.58 -1.53 -11.31
C GLY A 87 -25.29 -0.76 -10.01
N LEU A 88 -24.48 0.30 -10.09
CA LEU A 88 -24.18 1.18 -8.97
C LEU A 88 -25.39 1.99 -8.47
N LYS A 89 -26.53 2.05 -9.17
CA LYS A 89 -27.75 2.68 -8.63
C LYS A 89 -28.34 1.89 -7.45
N ASP A 90 -27.97 0.62 -7.29
CA ASP A 90 -28.39 -0.17 -6.15
C ASP A 90 -27.76 0.35 -4.84
N GLN A 91 -28.61 0.72 -3.90
CA GLN A 91 -28.16 1.32 -2.63
C GLN A 91 -27.42 0.31 -1.74
N SER A 92 -27.73 -0.99 -1.86
CA SER A 92 -27.05 -2.01 -1.07
C SER A 92 -25.63 -2.26 -1.57
N LEU A 93 -25.40 -2.18 -2.87
CA LEU A 93 -24.08 -2.25 -3.50
C LEU A 93 -23.21 -1.04 -3.11
N GLN A 94 -23.77 0.18 -3.16
CA GLN A 94 -23.04 1.37 -2.73
C GLN A 94 -22.60 1.29 -1.27
N LYS A 95 -23.50 0.85 -0.37
CA LYS A 95 -23.18 0.67 1.05
C LYS A 95 -22.10 -0.39 1.26
N LEU A 96 -22.14 -1.47 0.49
CA LEU A 96 -21.13 -2.52 0.53
C LEU A 96 -19.77 -1.99 0.07
N ILE A 97 -19.70 -1.30 -1.06
CA ILE A 97 -18.46 -0.67 -1.56
C ILE A 97 -17.88 0.28 -0.52
N LEU A 98 -18.72 1.14 0.08
CA LEU A 98 -18.30 2.06 1.14
C LEU A 98 -17.80 1.33 2.39
N SER A 99 -18.44 0.23 2.78
CA SER A 99 -17.98 -0.57 3.93
C SER A 99 -16.61 -1.21 3.71
N ILE A 100 -16.30 -1.60 2.47
CA ILE A 100 -15.00 -2.16 2.10
C ILE A 100 -13.94 -1.06 2.10
N ASP A 101 -14.22 0.08 1.48
CA ASP A 101 -13.30 1.22 1.41
C ASP A 101 -12.94 1.80 2.79
N SER A 102 -13.94 1.82 3.69
CA SER A 102 -13.78 2.32 5.06
C SER A 102 -13.22 1.27 6.03
N SER A 103 -13.16 -0.01 5.64
CA SER A 103 -12.63 -1.07 6.52
C SER A 103 -11.12 -0.90 6.74
N SER A 104 -10.68 -1.20 7.96
CA SER A 104 -9.25 -1.29 8.28
C SER A 104 -8.63 -2.62 7.83
N ASP A 105 -9.48 -3.63 7.59
CA ASP A 105 -9.10 -4.94 7.05
C ASP A 105 -10.06 -5.30 5.89
N PRO A 106 -9.70 -4.97 4.64
CA PRO A 106 -10.58 -5.18 3.49
C PRO A 106 -10.68 -6.66 3.07
N GLU A 107 -9.67 -7.48 3.37
CA GLU A 107 -9.66 -8.91 3.03
C GLU A 107 -10.73 -9.69 3.81
N SER A 108 -10.90 -9.40 5.11
CA SER A 108 -11.94 -10.03 5.94
C SER A 108 -13.36 -9.74 5.45
N VAL A 109 -13.61 -8.53 4.92
CA VAL A 109 -14.94 -8.12 4.45
C VAL A 109 -15.20 -8.44 2.98
N SER A 110 -14.18 -8.89 2.22
CA SER A 110 -14.30 -9.24 0.80
C SER A 110 -15.35 -10.33 0.53
N HIS A 111 -15.55 -11.27 1.47
CA HIS A 111 -16.60 -12.31 1.37
C HIS A 111 -18.02 -11.73 1.27
N LEU A 112 -18.25 -10.50 1.75
CA LEU A 112 -19.55 -9.83 1.61
C LEU A 112 -19.90 -9.51 0.16
N VAL A 113 -18.90 -9.36 -0.72
CA VAL A 113 -19.10 -9.19 -2.17
C VAL A 113 -19.77 -10.42 -2.78
N CYS A 114 -19.31 -11.63 -2.41
CA CYS A 114 -19.89 -12.88 -2.88
C CYS A 114 -21.33 -13.11 -2.37
N ASN A 115 -21.69 -12.50 -1.23
CA ASN A 115 -23.01 -12.62 -0.62
C ASN A 115 -23.96 -11.47 -1.01
N TRP A 116 -23.50 -10.52 -1.84
CA TRP A 116 -24.34 -9.43 -2.29
C TRP A 116 -25.46 -9.98 -3.19
N LYS A 117 -26.69 -9.88 -2.70
CA LYS A 117 -27.87 -10.56 -3.24
C LYS A 117 -28.66 -9.72 -4.27
N GLY A 118 -28.03 -8.69 -4.82
CA GLY A 118 -28.72 -7.63 -5.58
C GLY A 118 -28.55 -7.66 -7.10
N GLY A 119 -27.83 -8.62 -7.68
CA GLY A 119 -27.65 -8.72 -9.12
C GLY A 119 -27.54 -10.17 -9.55
N SER A 120 -28.42 -10.56 -10.48
CA SER A 120 -28.54 -11.86 -11.14
C SER A 120 -27.38 -12.84 -10.95
N ASN A 121 -27.70 -13.98 -10.31
CA ASN A 121 -27.07 -15.30 -10.42
C ASN A 121 -25.87 -15.40 -11.38
N SER A 122 -24.67 -15.61 -10.85
CA SER A 122 -23.92 -16.88 -10.95
C SER A 122 -22.55 -16.70 -10.29
N CYS A 123 -22.23 -17.55 -9.30
CA CYS A 123 -20.85 -18.03 -9.19
C CYS A 123 -20.56 -18.99 -10.36
#